data_AF-A0AAV0FUG4-F1
#
_entry.id   AF-A0AAV0FUG4-F1
#
_cell.length_a   1.000
_cell.length_b   1.000
_cell.length_c   1.000
_cell.angle_alpha   90.00
_cell.angle_beta   90.00
_cell.angle_gamma   90.00
#
_symmetry.space_group_name_H-M   'P 1'
#
loop_
_entity.id
_entity.type
_entity.pdbx_description
1 polymer ?
#
loop_
_entity_poly.entity_id
_entity_poly.type
_entity_poly.pdbx_seq_one_letter_code
_entity_poly.pdbx_strand_id
1 'polypeptide(L)'
;MAKIAPSNCKEVPTNEIPKSPHVKPAVSVFQAENYFFPLYKRFLIDTWCGIQEKLGKATTENVSSFRESVESCVILMEKEGIDLSMLTTRVKHFFERAQAFDQKCSAIADRVPTERQSRELDMLQAFCADIEAKRSQNQVALLDDEKSLNEIKKKIALLEAEAKEVEALILQHHAEASDLDAALTKAKEESSQILKTIKASDEDQLALSTQKKELEALKDDLVSFKLFLG
;
A
#
# COMPACT_ATOMS: atom_id res chain seq x y z
N MET A 1 -11.70 68.22 -93.21
CA MET A 1 -11.48 69.08 -94.38
C MET A 1 -10.72 68.29 -95.42
N ALA A 2 -11.21 68.35 -96.66
CA ALA A 2 -10.75 67.59 -97.81
C ALA A 2 -9.38 68.07 -98.36
N LYS A 3 -8.64 67.15 -98.98
CA LYS A 3 -8.13 67.22 -100.37
C LYS A 3 -7.19 66.04 -100.61
N ILE A 4 -7.60 65.06 -101.42
CA ILE A 4 -7.55 65.04 -102.89
C ILE A 4 -6.15 64.65 -103.40
N ALA A 5 -6.17 63.45 -104.00
CA ALA A 5 -5.33 62.77 -105.01
C ALA A 5 -4.74 63.72 -106.10
N PRO A 6 -4.00 63.29 -107.16
CA PRO A 6 -4.15 61.99 -107.83
C PRO A 6 -2.95 61.47 -108.66
N SER A 7 -3.28 60.46 -109.46
CA SER A 7 -2.74 60.22 -110.81
C SER A 7 -1.36 59.57 -110.88
N ASN A 8 -1.10 58.59 -111.74
CA ASN A 8 -1.77 58.09 -112.95
C ASN A 8 -0.97 56.80 -113.30
N CYS A 9 -1.33 55.83 -114.12
CA CYS A 9 -2.39 55.61 -115.11
C CYS A 9 -2.11 54.19 -115.66
N LYS A 10 -3.14 53.39 -115.96
CA LYS A 10 -3.36 52.67 -117.24
C LYS A 10 -4.15 51.36 -117.09
N GLU A 11 -4.97 51.17 -118.09
CA GLU A 11 -6.15 50.31 -118.21
C GLU A 11 -5.84 48.86 -118.62
N VAL A 12 -6.65 47.94 -118.08
CA VAL A 12 -7.44 46.82 -118.67
C VAL A 12 -6.98 46.21 -120.01
N PRO A 13 -7.00 44.87 -120.15
CA PRO A 13 -8.14 44.24 -120.84
C PRO A 13 -8.79 43.07 -120.07
N THR A 14 -10.11 43.05 -120.16
CA THR A 14 -11.04 41.97 -119.81
C THR A 14 -10.77 40.73 -120.64
N ASN A 15 -10.79 39.54 -120.05
CA ASN A 15 -11.23 38.32 -120.75
C ASN A 15 -11.66 37.19 -119.80
N GLU A 16 -12.89 36.74 -120.05
CA GLU A 16 -13.43 35.39 -119.94
C GLU A 16 -13.60 34.71 -118.56
N ILE A 17 -14.87 34.42 -118.26
CA ILE A 17 -15.34 33.50 -117.21
C ILE A 17 -15.39 32.08 -117.79
N PRO A 18 -14.76 31.09 -117.13
CA PRO A 18 -15.26 29.71 -117.16
C PRO A 18 -15.92 29.31 -115.83
N LYS A 19 -16.92 28.44 -115.97
CA LYS A 19 -17.89 27.98 -114.96
C LYS A 19 -17.28 27.22 -113.76
N SER A 20 -17.79 27.57 -112.58
CA SER A 20 -17.96 26.83 -111.29
C SER A 20 -17.32 25.45 -111.10
N PRO A 21 -16.83 25.15 -109.87
CA PRO A 21 -17.65 24.28 -109.04
C PRO A 21 -17.88 24.81 -107.61
N HIS A 22 -19.09 24.56 -107.12
CA HIS A 22 -19.53 24.67 -105.72
C HIS A 22 -18.46 24.28 -104.70
N VAL A 23 -18.00 25.25 -103.91
CA VAL A 23 -17.35 24.98 -102.62
C VAL A 23 -18.48 24.72 -101.62
N LYS A 24 -18.73 23.46 -101.30
CA LYS A 24 -19.47 23.08 -100.09
C LYS A 24 -18.66 23.60 -98.88
N PRO A 25 -19.27 24.21 -97.86
CA PRO A 25 -18.54 24.46 -96.62
C PRO A 25 -18.22 23.09 -96.02
N ALA A 26 -16.94 22.70 -96.07
CA ALA A 26 -16.43 21.56 -95.34
C ALA A 26 -16.47 21.91 -93.84
N VAL A 27 -17.63 21.72 -93.22
CA VAL A 27 -17.73 21.65 -91.76
C VAL A 27 -17.06 20.35 -91.35
N SER A 28 -15.78 20.43 -91.02
CA SER A 28 -15.08 19.35 -90.32
C SER A 28 -15.66 19.27 -88.91
N VAL A 29 -16.71 18.45 -88.75
CA VAL A 29 -17.13 18.00 -87.42
C VAL A 29 -16.05 17.03 -86.98
N PHE A 30 -15.06 17.53 -86.24
CA PHE A 30 -14.08 16.67 -85.58
C PHE A 30 -14.88 15.69 -84.72
N GLN A 31 -14.84 14.39 -85.04
CA GLN A 31 -15.50 13.34 -84.25
C GLN A 31 -14.73 13.10 -82.94
N ALA A 32 -14.48 14.17 -82.18
CA ALA A 32 -13.77 14.13 -80.91
C ALA A 32 -14.43 13.14 -79.94
N GLU A 33 -15.77 13.09 -79.93
CA GLU A 33 -16.55 12.17 -79.10
C GLU A 33 -16.21 10.70 -79.33
N ASN A 34 -15.90 10.31 -80.57
CA ASN A 34 -15.66 8.91 -80.93
C ASN A 34 -14.24 8.42 -80.55
N TYR A 35 -13.29 9.33 -80.30
CA TYR A 35 -11.90 8.99 -79.98
C TYR A 35 -11.48 9.38 -78.56
N PHE A 36 -11.99 10.49 -78.04
CA PHE A 36 -11.66 10.99 -76.70
C PHE A 36 -12.31 10.14 -75.60
N PHE A 37 -13.60 9.81 -75.76
CA PHE A 37 -14.37 9.10 -74.75
C PHE A 37 -13.84 7.68 -74.44
N PRO A 38 -13.43 6.86 -75.43
CA PRO A 38 -12.81 5.55 -75.15
C PRO A 38 -11.47 5.64 -74.43
N LEU A 39 -10.61 6.61 -74.80
CA LEU A 39 -9.31 6.83 -74.17
C LEU A 39 -9.47 7.33 -72.73
N TYR A 40 -10.42 8.24 -72.51
CA TYR A 40 -10.76 8.76 -71.20
C TYR A 40 -11.34 7.69 -70.27
N LYS A 41 -12.28 6.87 -70.77
CA LYS A 41 -12.80 5.71 -70.02
C LYS A 41 -11.70 4.73 -69.63
N ARG A 42 -10.75 4.49 -70.54
CA ARG A 42 -9.59 3.63 -70.26
C ARG A 42 -8.70 4.23 -69.18
N PHE A 43 -8.41 5.53 -69.24
CA PHE A 43 -7.65 6.24 -68.20
C PHE A 43 -8.30 6.11 -66.81
N LEU A 44 -9.62 6.26 -66.70
CA LEU A 44 -10.35 6.09 -65.43
C LEU A 44 -10.24 4.67 -64.88
N ILE A 45 -10.43 3.68 -65.74
CA ILE A 45 -10.32 2.26 -65.38
C ILE A 45 -8.89 1.95 -64.92
N ASP A 46 -7.88 2.37 -65.68
CA ASP A 46 -6.46 2.13 -65.35
C ASP A 46 -6.08 2.81 -64.02
N THR A 47 -6.56 4.04 -63.79
CA THR A 47 -6.32 4.77 -62.54
C THR A 47 -6.98 4.08 -61.35
N TRP A 48 -8.23 3.62 -61.49
CA TRP A 48 -8.92 2.89 -60.43
C TRP A 48 -8.28 1.52 -60.16
N CYS A 49 -7.92 0.78 -61.19
CA CYS A 49 -7.17 -0.48 -61.07
C CYS A 49 -5.84 -0.27 -60.32
N GLY A 50 -5.12 0.82 -60.61
CA GLY A 50 -3.90 1.17 -59.88
C GLY A 50 -4.14 1.48 -58.41
N ILE A 51 -5.26 2.12 -58.06
CA ILE A 51 -5.67 2.33 -56.66
C ILE A 51 -6.00 1.00 -56.00
N GLN A 52 -6.78 0.14 -56.66
CA GLN A 52 -7.16 -1.17 -56.13
C GLN A 52 -5.93 -2.05 -55.88
N GLU A 53 -4.95 -2.03 -56.78
CA GLU A 53 -3.69 -2.77 -56.63
C GLU A 53 -2.88 -2.24 -55.44
N LYS A 54 -2.76 -0.91 -55.30
CA LYS A 54 -2.04 -0.29 -54.16
C LYS A 54 -2.71 -0.59 -52.83
N LEU A 55 -4.04 -0.48 -52.75
CA LEU A 55 -4.80 -0.81 -51.54
C LEU A 55 -4.78 -2.32 -51.24
N GLY A 56 -4.79 -3.17 -52.27
CA GLY A 56 -4.68 -4.62 -52.11
C GLY A 56 -3.32 -5.08 -51.60
N LYS A 57 -2.26 -4.27 -51.78
CA LYS A 57 -0.93 -4.51 -51.23
C LYS A 57 -0.68 -3.82 -49.89
N ALA A 58 -1.55 -2.90 -49.47
CA ALA A 58 -1.44 -2.20 -48.20
C ALA A 58 -1.75 -3.14 -47.03
N THR A 59 -1.08 -2.96 -45.90
CA THR A 59 -1.42 -3.64 -44.65
C THR A 59 -2.49 -2.85 -43.92
N THR A 60 -3.24 -3.49 -43.03
CA THR A 60 -4.26 -2.81 -42.21
C THR A 60 -3.69 -1.66 -41.37
N GLU A 61 -2.39 -1.69 -41.08
CA GLU A 61 -1.66 -0.71 -40.26
C GLU A 61 -1.19 0.53 -41.04
N ASN A 62 -1.10 0.45 -42.37
CA ASN A 62 -0.65 1.58 -43.19
C ASN A 62 -1.72 2.04 -44.19
N VAL A 63 -2.88 1.38 -44.22
CA VAL A 63 -3.90 1.65 -45.22
C VAL A 63 -4.46 3.07 -45.12
N SER A 64 -4.52 3.67 -43.93
CA SER A 64 -4.97 5.06 -43.74
C SER A 64 -4.09 6.10 -44.45
N SER A 65 -2.79 5.81 -44.65
CA SER A 65 -1.84 6.71 -45.29
C SER A 65 -2.17 6.99 -46.76
N PHE A 66 -2.94 6.11 -47.41
CA PHE A 66 -3.37 6.28 -48.79
C PHE A 66 -4.56 7.23 -48.96
N ARG A 67 -5.15 7.71 -47.85
CA ARG A 67 -6.38 8.51 -47.84
C ARG A 67 -6.32 9.68 -48.81
N GLU A 68 -5.34 10.56 -48.63
CA GLU A 68 -5.22 11.79 -49.42
C GLU A 68 -5.00 11.46 -50.90
N SER A 69 -4.21 10.43 -51.21
CA SER A 69 -3.96 10.00 -52.58
C SER A 69 -5.22 9.45 -53.25
N VAL A 70 -6.01 8.65 -52.55
CA VAL A 70 -7.22 8.02 -53.12
C VAL A 70 -8.36 9.02 -53.22
N GLU A 71 -8.58 9.85 -52.20
CA GLU A 71 -9.59 10.92 -52.24
C GLU A 71 -9.27 11.92 -53.37
N SER A 72 -7.99 12.29 -53.56
CA SER A 72 -7.58 13.18 -54.66
C SER A 72 -7.84 12.58 -56.04
N CYS A 73 -7.59 11.28 -56.22
CA CYS A 73 -7.90 10.59 -57.47
C CYS A 73 -9.41 10.57 -57.74
N VAL A 74 -10.24 10.29 -56.74
CA VAL A 74 -11.71 10.26 -56.92
C VAL A 74 -12.25 11.65 -57.26
N ILE A 75 -11.76 12.72 -56.62
CA ILE A 75 -12.13 14.11 -56.94
C ILE A 75 -11.72 14.49 -58.36
N LEU A 76 -10.53 14.06 -58.81
CA LEU A 76 -10.07 14.30 -60.17
C LEU A 76 -10.99 13.64 -61.20
N MET A 77 -11.47 12.42 -60.93
CA MET A 77 -12.40 11.71 -61.80
C MET A 77 -13.79 12.35 -61.82
N GLU A 78 -14.23 12.95 -60.71
CA GLU A 78 -15.55 13.59 -60.58
C GLU A 78 -15.66 14.92 -61.33
N LYS A 79 -14.55 15.69 -61.40
CA LYS A 79 -14.49 17.01 -62.10
C LYS A 79 -14.78 16.95 -63.60
N GLU A 80 -14.74 15.77 -64.19
CA GLU A 80 -14.89 15.52 -65.61
C GLU A 80 -16.32 15.11 -66.00
N GLY A 81 -17.30 15.33 -65.11
CA GLY A 81 -18.73 15.20 -65.41
C GLY A 81 -19.34 13.82 -65.12
N ILE A 82 -18.65 12.96 -64.37
CA ILE A 82 -19.16 11.65 -63.94
C ILE A 82 -19.65 11.73 -62.50
N ASP A 83 -20.89 11.27 -62.25
CA ASP A 83 -21.39 11.08 -60.89
C ASP A 83 -20.67 9.92 -60.20
N LEU A 84 -19.81 10.25 -59.24
CA LEU A 84 -19.06 9.31 -58.42
C LEU A 84 -19.49 9.37 -56.94
N SER A 85 -20.63 9.99 -56.63
CA SER A 85 -21.13 10.20 -55.25
C SER A 85 -21.09 8.94 -54.38
N MET A 86 -21.51 7.80 -54.94
CA MET A 86 -21.47 6.49 -54.29
C MET A 86 -20.03 6.02 -53.99
N LEU A 87 -19.10 6.25 -54.91
CA LEU A 87 -17.70 5.87 -54.74
C LEU A 87 -17.02 6.77 -53.71
N THR A 88 -17.22 8.08 -53.80
CA THR A 88 -16.72 9.08 -52.85
C THR A 88 -17.16 8.76 -51.44
N THR A 89 -18.44 8.42 -51.24
CA THR A 89 -18.99 8.05 -49.92
C THR A 89 -18.34 6.78 -49.37
N ARG A 90 -18.15 5.75 -50.22
CA ARG A 90 -17.49 4.49 -49.82
C ARG A 90 -16.02 4.69 -49.44
N VAL A 91 -15.30 5.47 -50.25
CA VAL A 91 -13.88 5.82 -49.99
C VAL A 91 -13.76 6.57 -48.67
N LYS A 92 -14.61 7.58 -48.44
CA LYS A 92 -14.64 8.33 -47.19
C LYS A 92 -14.86 7.42 -45.98
N HIS A 93 -15.90 6.59 -45.99
CA HIS A 93 -16.18 5.68 -44.88
C HIS A 93 -15.09 4.64 -44.64
N PHE A 94 -14.45 4.16 -45.70
CA PHE A 94 -13.33 3.25 -45.58
C PHE A 94 -12.17 3.90 -44.82
N PHE A 95 -11.79 5.13 -45.18
CA PHE A 95 -10.68 5.82 -44.53
C PHE A 95 -11.02 6.34 -43.13
N GLU A 96 -12.28 6.69 -42.84
CA GLU A 96 -12.74 6.95 -41.47
C GLU A 96 -12.54 5.72 -40.57
N ARG A 97 -12.86 4.52 -41.07
CA ARG A 97 -12.64 3.28 -40.33
C ARG A 97 -11.16 2.93 -40.17
N ALA A 98 -10.36 3.13 -41.21
CA ALA A 98 -8.91 2.93 -41.14
C ALA A 98 -8.27 3.86 -40.10
N GLN A 99 -8.65 5.14 -40.09
CA GLN A 99 -8.15 6.10 -39.12
C GLN A 99 -8.57 5.75 -37.69
N ALA A 100 -9.82 5.33 -37.48
CA ALA A 100 -10.29 4.89 -36.17
C ALA A 100 -9.58 3.63 -35.67
N PHE A 101 -9.16 2.74 -36.58
CA PHE A 101 -8.36 1.57 -36.25
C PHE A 101 -6.95 1.99 -35.79
N ASP A 102 -6.27 2.85 -36.54
CA ASP A 102 -4.92 3.31 -36.18
C ASP A 102 -4.89 4.03 -34.83
N GLN A 103 -5.86 4.90 -34.59
CA GLN A 103 -6.02 5.58 -33.30
C GLN A 103 -6.14 4.60 -32.13
N LYS A 104 -6.85 3.48 -32.32
CA LYS A 104 -6.96 2.43 -31.29
C LYS A 104 -5.65 1.68 -31.11
N CYS A 105 -4.95 1.36 -32.19
CA CYS A 105 -3.63 0.72 -32.12
C CYS A 105 -2.62 1.60 -31.37
N SER A 106 -2.58 2.91 -31.64
CA SER A 106 -1.75 3.86 -30.89
C SER A 106 -2.13 3.92 -29.41
N ALA A 107 -3.43 4.03 -29.10
CA ALA A 107 -3.90 4.06 -27.71
C ALA A 107 -3.57 2.76 -26.94
N ILE A 108 -3.52 1.61 -27.61
CA ILE A 108 -3.09 0.34 -27.02
C ILE A 108 -1.58 0.37 -26.79
N ALA A 109 -0.79 0.81 -27.76
CA ALA A 109 0.66 0.92 -27.64
C ALA A 109 1.06 1.84 -26.46
N ASP A 110 0.36 2.96 -26.27
CA ASP A 110 0.58 3.88 -25.14
C ASP A 110 0.22 3.27 -23.78
N ARG A 111 -0.67 2.27 -23.75
CA ARG A 111 -1.10 1.58 -22.52
C ARG A 111 -0.24 0.36 -22.19
N VAL A 112 0.64 -0.09 -23.09
CA VAL A 112 1.56 -1.18 -22.79
C VAL A 112 2.48 -0.68 -21.67
N PRO A 113 2.45 -1.31 -20.49
CA PRO A 113 3.27 -0.87 -19.38
C PRO A 113 4.73 -0.92 -19.81
N THR A 114 5.46 0.16 -19.53
CA THR A 114 6.88 0.20 -19.84
C THR A 114 7.58 -0.88 -19.00
N GLU A 115 8.66 -1.47 -19.51
CA GLU A 115 9.47 -2.45 -18.77
C GLU A 115 9.83 -1.97 -17.35
N ARG A 116 10.03 -0.65 -17.19
CA ARG A 116 10.22 0.02 -15.90
C ARG A 116 9.05 -0.19 -14.92
N GLN A 117 7.82 0.00 -15.37
CA GLN A 117 6.62 -0.14 -14.55
C GLN A 117 6.39 -1.60 -14.13
N SER A 118 6.73 -2.55 -15.00
CA SER A 118 6.69 -3.98 -14.64
C SER A 118 7.70 -4.29 -13.55
N ARG A 119 8.95 -3.83 -13.67
CA ARG A 119 9.98 -4.04 -12.64
C ARG A 119 9.61 -3.38 -11.30
N GLU A 120 9.03 -2.18 -11.33
CA GLU A 120 8.55 -1.50 -10.12
C GLU A 120 7.44 -2.30 -9.43
N LEU A 121 6.51 -2.89 -10.20
CA LEU A 121 5.47 -3.77 -9.67
C LEU A 121 6.05 -5.03 -9.02
N ASP A 122 7.01 -5.68 -9.68
CA ASP A 122 7.66 -6.89 -9.14
C ASP A 122 8.40 -6.59 -7.82
N MET A 123 9.11 -5.45 -7.75
CA MET A 123 9.76 -5.02 -6.51
C MET A 123 8.76 -4.75 -5.39
N LEU A 124 7.64 -4.08 -5.70
CA LEU A 124 6.58 -3.82 -4.72
C LEU A 124 5.94 -5.12 -4.22
N GLN A 125 5.70 -6.08 -5.10
CA GLN A 125 5.16 -7.39 -4.72
C GLN A 125 6.13 -8.16 -3.82
N ALA A 126 7.43 -8.18 -4.17
CA ALA A 126 8.44 -8.81 -3.34
C ALA A 126 8.54 -8.15 -1.95
N PHE A 127 8.46 -6.82 -1.90
CA PHE A 127 8.46 -6.06 -0.65
C PHE A 127 7.22 -6.36 0.21
N CYS A 128 6.03 -6.43 -0.39
CA CYS A 128 4.81 -6.82 0.32
C CYS A 128 4.94 -8.23 0.91
N ALA A 129 5.46 -9.20 0.15
CA ALA A 129 5.66 -10.56 0.62
C ALA A 129 6.64 -10.64 1.81
N ASP A 130 7.74 -9.87 1.78
CA ASP A 130 8.69 -9.77 2.90
C ASP A 130 8.03 -9.19 4.17
N ILE A 131 7.21 -8.14 4.03
CA ILE A 131 6.46 -7.57 5.14
C ILE A 131 5.47 -8.58 5.72
N GLU A 132 4.73 -9.31 4.88
CA GLU A 132 3.77 -10.33 5.33
C GLU A 132 4.45 -11.47 6.09
N ALA A 133 5.62 -11.92 5.62
CA ALA A 133 6.41 -12.94 6.31
C ALA A 133 6.87 -12.45 7.69
N LYS A 134 7.44 -11.25 7.78
CA LYS A 134 7.86 -10.64 9.05
C LYS A 134 6.70 -10.43 10.01
N ARG A 135 5.56 -9.98 9.50
CA ARG A 135 4.33 -9.82 10.30
C ARG A 135 3.90 -11.16 10.90
N SER A 136 3.90 -12.22 10.10
CA SER A 136 3.50 -13.56 10.53
C SER A 136 4.45 -14.09 11.61
N GLN A 137 5.75 -13.91 11.43
CA GLN A 137 6.76 -14.30 12.43
C GLN A 137 6.59 -13.54 13.75
N ASN A 138 6.40 -12.22 13.69
CA ASN A 138 6.17 -11.40 14.88
C ASN A 138 4.88 -11.79 15.60
N GLN A 139 3.84 -12.20 14.87
CA GLN A 139 2.59 -12.63 15.47
C GLN A 139 2.76 -13.94 16.26
N VAL A 140 3.58 -14.87 15.78
CA VAL A 140 3.90 -16.09 16.54
C VAL A 140 4.69 -15.74 17.80
N ALA A 141 5.71 -14.89 17.70
CA ALA A 141 6.50 -14.46 18.86
C ALA A 141 5.64 -13.77 19.93
N LEU A 142 4.70 -12.90 19.52
CA LEU A 142 3.77 -12.24 20.43
C LEU A 142 2.89 -13.23 21.20
N LEU A 143 2.42 -14.29 20.56
CA LEU A 143 1.61 -15.33 21.23
C LEU A 143 2.44 -16.10 22.27
N ASP A 144 3.70 -16.39 21.98
CA ASP A 144 4.61 -17.04 22.92
C ASP A 144 4.92 -16.12 24.11
N ASP A 145 5.15 -14.83 23.87
CA ASP A 145 5.35 -13.83 24.91
C ASP A 145 4.10 -13.67 25.80
N GLU A 146 2.90 -13.64 25.21
CA GLU A 146 1.65 -13.61 25.97
C GLU A 146 1.48 -14.84 26.87
N LYS A 147 1.85 -16.02 26.38
CA LYS A 147 1.82 -17.25 27.18
C LYS A 147 2.79 -17.18 28.35
N SER A 148 4.04 -16.77 28.10
CA SER A 148 5.06 -16.58 29.12
C SER A 148 4.62 -15.56 30.18
N LEU A 149 4.06 -14.45 29.75
CA LEU A 149 3.53 -13.42 30.65
C LEU A 149 2.40 -13.96 31.54
N ASN A 150 1.50 -14.78 31.00
CA ASN A 150 0.43 -15.40 31.78
C ASN A 150 0.97 -16.40 32.81
N GLU A 151 2.02 -17.15 32.49
CA GLU A 151 2.70 -18.03 33.45
C GLU A 151 3.36 -17.24 34.59
N ILE A 152 4.04 -16.13 34.25
CA ILE A 152 4.65 -15.23 35.25
C ILE A 152 3.58 -14.63 36.15
N LYS A 153 2.46 -14.15 35.60
CA LYS A 153 1.34 -13.61 36.39
C LYS A 153 0.78 -14.63 37.38
N LYS A 154 0.63 -15.90 36.97
CA LYS A 154 0.20 -16.98 37.88
C LYS A 154 1.22 -17.20 38.99
N LYS A 155 2.51 -17.18 38.68
CA LYS A 155 3.57 -17.35 39.67
C LYS A 155 3.62 -16.20 40.68
N ILE A 156 3.43 -14.96 40.22
CA ILE A 156 3.31 -13.79 41.09
C ILE A 156 2.13 -13.95 42.04
N ALA A 157 0.95 -14.34 41.55
CA ALA A 157 -0.22 -14.54 42.40
C ALA A 157 -0.02 -15.61 43.48
N LEU A 158 0.71 -16.69 43.15
CA LEU A 158 1.08 -17.73 44.13
C LEU A 158 2.02 -17.18 45.21
N LEU A 159 3.06 -16.44 44.80
CA LEU A 159 4.01 -15.83 45.74
C LEU A 159 3.34 -14.79 46.64
N GLU A 160 2.40 -14.01 46.11
CA GLU A 160 1.60 -13.07 46.91
C GLU A 160 0.72 -13.77 47.95
N ALA A 161 0.18 -14.95 47.62
CA ALA A 161 -0.59 -15.74 48.57
C ALA A 161 0.31 -16.33 49.68
N GLU A 162 1.45 -16.90 49.31
CA GLU A 162 2.44 -17.44 50.26
C GLU A 162 3.00 -16.35 51.18
N ALA A 163 3.29 -15.16 50.64
CA ALA A 163 3.76 -14.01 51.43
C ALA A 163 2.74 -13.61 52.52
N LYS A 164 1.44 -13.60 52.19
CA LYS A 164 0.38 -13.31 53.17
C LYS A 164 0.26 -14.38 54.25
N GLU A 165 0.43 -15.64 53.88
CA GLU A 165 0.43 -16.75 54.84
C GLU A 165 1.61 -16.64 55.82
N VAL A 166 2.81 -16.37 55.30
CA VAL A 166 4.00 -16.15 56.13
C VAL A 166 3.84 -14.93 57.03
N GLU A 167 3.28 -13.83 56.54
CA GLU A 167 3.01 -12.64 57.35
C GLU A 167 2.05 -12.95 58.51
N ALA A 168 0.99 -13.73 58.27
CA ALA A 168 0.07 -14.17 59.31
C ALA A 168 0.77 -15.05 60.37
N LEU A 169 1.64 -15.97 59.95
CA LEU A 169 2.42 -16.83 60.85
C LEU A 169 3.40 -16.01 61.70
N ILE A 170 4.05 -15.00 61.13
CA ILE A 170 4.95 -14.10 61.87
C ILE A 170 4.18 -13.36 62.96
N LEU A 171 2.98 -12.82 62.64
CA LEU A 171 2.14 -12.15 63.63
C LEU A 171 1.71 -13.09 64.75
N GLN A 172 1.34 -14.33 64.42
CA GLN A 172 0.98 -15.34 65.40
C GLN A 172 2.17 -15.67 66.34
N HIS A 173 3.33 -16.01 65.78
CA HIS A 173 4.51 -16.33 66.59
C HIS A 173 4.98 -15.14 67.43
N HIS A 174 4.81 -13.91 66.95
CA HIS A 174 5.12 -12.72 67.73
C HIS A 174 4.22 -12.58 68.96
N ALA A 175 2.91 -12.85 68.81
CA ALA A 175 1.97 -12.86 69.94
C ALA A 175 2.33 -13.97 70.95
N GLU A 176 2.59 -15.19 70.47
CA GLU A 176 3.01 -16.32 71.32
C GLU A 176 4.31 -16.03 72.09
N ALA A 177 5.30 -15.40 71.43
CA ALA A 177 6.54 -15.00 72.08
C ALA A 177 6.31 -13.95 73.17
N SER A 178 5.42 -12.97 72.93
CA SER A 178 5.05 -11.97 73.93
C SER A 178 4.39 -12.61 75.15
N ASP A 179 3.50 -13.59 74.95
CA ASP A 179 2.85 -14.31 76.05
C ASP A 179 3.86 -15.14 76.85
N LEU A 180 4.82 -15.79 76.18
CA LEU A 180 5.90 -16.52 76.84
C LEU A 180 6.82 -15.60 77.65
N ASP A 181 7.15 -14.42 77.15
CA ASP A 181 7.94 -13.43 77.88
C ASP A 181 7.20 -12.90 79.11
N ALA A 182 5.89 -12.67 79.01
CA ALA A 182 5.04 -12.31 80.15
C ALA A 182 5.00 -13.44 81.21
N ALA A 183 4.87 -14.70 80.78
CA ALA A 183 4.92 -15.84 81.68
C ALA A 183 6.31 -15.99 82.35
N LEU A 184 7.40 -15.79 81.60
CA LEU A 184 8.77 -15.87 82.10
C LEU A 184 9.06 -14.78 83.13
N THR A 185 8.64 -13.55 82.87
CA THR A 185 8.80 -12.42 83.81
C THR A 185 8.04 -12.68 85.11
N LYS A 186 6.80 -13.17 85.03
CA LYS A 186 6.03 -13.58 86.20
C LYS A 186 6.73 -14.68 87.00
N ALA A 187 7.19 -15.74 86.35
CA ALA A 187 7.87 -16.85 87.01
C ALA A 187 9.20 -16.41 87.68
N LYS A 188 9.94 -15.50 87.04
CA LYS A 188 11.16 -14.90 87.62
C LYS A 188 10.85 -14.09 88.88
N GLU A 189 9.77 -13.31 88.88
CA GLU A 189 9.35 -12.54 90.05
C GLU A 189 8.91 -13.45 91.19
N GLU A 190 8.10 -14.48 90.91
CA GLU A 190 7.70 -15.48 91.90
C GLU A 190 8.91 -16.21 92.51
N SER A 191 9.88 -16.61 91.68
CA SER A 191 11.13 -17.23 92.14
C SER A 191 11.96 -16.30 93.05
N SER A 192 12.05 -15.02 92.69
CA SER A 192 12.71 -13.98 93.50
C SER A 192 12.04 -13.81 94.87
N GLN A 193 10.71 -13.83 94.91
CA GLN A 193 9.94 -13.75 96.15
C GLN A 193 10.19 -14.98 97.05
N ILE A 194 10.11 -16.19 96.49
CA ILE A 194 10.40 -17.43 97.24
C ILE A 194 11.81 -17.39 97.82
N LEU A 195 12.81 -16.96 97.02
CA LEU A 195 14.20 -16.89 97.47
C LEU A 195 14.39 -15.86 98.61
N LYS A 196 13.66 -14.74 98.59
CA LYS A 196 13.63 -13.79 99.72
C LYS A 196 13.04 -14.42 100.98
N THR A 197 11.94 -15.16 100.85
CA THR A 197 11.29 -15.84 102.00
C THR A 197 12.20 -16.90 102.62
N ILE A 198 12.91 -17.69 101.81
CA ILE A 198 13.87 -18.69 102.32
C ILE A 198 14.98 -18.00 103.14
N LYS A 199 15.57 -16.93 102.61
CA LYS A 199 16.63 -16.18 103.32
C LYS A 199 16.17 -15.63 104.67
N ALA A 200 14.97 -15.05 104.73
CA ALA A 200 14.40 -14.57 105.99
C ALA A 200 14.21 -15.72 107.00
N SER A 201 13.77 -16.89 106.54
CA SER A 201 13.64 -18.08 107.39
C SER A 201 15.00 -18.58 107.92
N ASP A 202 16.06 -18.52 107.12
CA ASP A 202 17.42 -18.88 107.56
C ASP A 202 17.94 -17.91 108.64
N GLU A 203 17.68 -16.60 108.48
CA GLU A 203 17.98 -15.58 109.48
C GLU A 203 17.22 -15.82 110.79
N ASP A 204 15.92 -16.12 110.70
CA ASP A 204 15.08 -16.46 111.86
C ASP A 204 15.58 -17.72 112.59
N GLN A 205 15.97 -18.76 111.84
CA GLN A 205 16.57 -19.96 112.44
C GLN A 205 17.89 -19.67 113.16
N LEU A 206 18.74 -18.81 112.59
CA LEU A 206 19.98 -18.40 113.23
C LEU A 206 19.73 -17.62 114.52
N ALA A 207 18.75 -16.71 114.52
CA ALA A 207 18.33 -15.97 115.70
C ALA A 207 17.79 -16.90 116.80
N LEU A 208 16.94 -17.86 116.44
CA LEU A 208 16.37 -18.84 117.38
C LEU A 208 17.46 -19.75 117.97
N SER A 209 18.43 -20.17 117.16
CA SER A 209 19.61 -20.92 117.62
C SER A 209 20.44 -20.12 118.64
N THR A 210 20.60 -18.81 118.41
CA THR A 210 21.32 -17.91 119.32
C THR A 210 20.58 -17.75 120.63
N GLN A 211 19.27 -17.44 120.59
CA GLN A 211 18.43 -17.36 121.80
C GLN A 211 18.43 -18.66 122.59
N LYS A 212 18.40 -19.81 121.91
CA LYS A 212 18.47 -21.12 122.58
C LYS A 212 19.77 -21.26 123.38
N LYS A 213 20.92 -20.89 122.81
CA LYS A 213 22.22 -20.95 123.50
C LYS A 213 22.25 -20.02 124.72
N GLU A 214 21.71 -18.81 124.59
CA GLU A 214 21.61 -17.85 125.70
C GLU A 214 20.73 -18.40 126.84
N LEU A 215 19.60 -19.02 126.49
CA LEU A 215 18.68 -19.59 127.46
C LEU A 215 19.28 -20.81 128.18
N GLU A 216 20.02 -21.65 127.46
CA GLU A 216 20.78 -22.76 128.05
C GLU A 216 21.84 -22.26 129.04
N ALA A 217 22.60 -21.22 128.67
CA ALA A 217 23.58 -20.60 129.56
C ALA A 217 22.93 -20.03 130.83
N LEU A 218 21.83 -19.28 130.69
CA LEU A 218 21.10 -18.67 131.81
C LEU A 218 20.49 -19.75 132.73
N LYS A 219 20.01 -20.85 132.15
CA LYS A 219 19.52 -22.02 132.90
C LYS A 219 20.65 -22.67 133.71
N ASP A 220 21.82 -22.88 133.12
CA ASP A 220 22.98 -23.47 133.82
C ASP A 220 23.49 -22.55 134.95
N ASP A 221 23.51 -21.23 134.75
CA ASP A 221 23.78 -20.23 135.80
C ASP A 221 22.78 -20.33 136.95
N LEU A 222 21.47 -20.45 136.66
CA LEU A 222 20.43 -20.57 137.67
C LEU A 222 20.57 -21.87 138.49
N VAL A 223 20.90 -22.99 137.83
CA VAL A 223 21.10 -24.30 138.47
C VAL A 223 22.34 -24.29 139.37
N SER A 224 23.38 -23.54 138.99
CA SER A 224 24.60 -23.39 139.79
C SER A 224 24.48 -22.32 140.90
N PHE A 225 23.39 -21.55 140.91
CA PHE A 225 23.13 -20.53 141.92
C PHE A 225 22.83 -21.13 143.29
N LYS A 226 23.68 -20.82 144.28
CA LYS A 226 23.46 -21.21 145.69
C LYS A 226 22.91 -20.02 146.47
N LEU A 227 21.71 -20.15 147.02
CA LEU A 227 21.13 -19.18 147.95
C LEU A 227 21.89 -19.23 149.28
N PHE A 228 22.62 -18.16 149.58
CA PHE A 228 23.08 -17.89 150.94
C PHE A 228 21.92 -17.25 151.71
N LEU A 229 21.16 -18.07 152.43
CA LEU A 229 20.23 -17.61 153.46
C LEU A 229 21.04 -17.36 154.73
N GLY A 230 21.48 -16.11 154.89
CA GLY A 230 22.02 -15.56 156.14
C GLY A 230 20.97 -14.71 156.82
#